data_AF-D7NF92-F1
#
_entry.id   AF-D7NF92-F1
#
_cell.length_a   1.000
_cell.length_b   1.000
_cell.length_c   1.000
_cell.angle_alpha   90.00
_cell.angle_beta   90.00
_cell.angle_gamma   90.00
#
_symmetry.space_group_name_H-M   'P 1'
#
loop_
_entity.id
_entity.type
_entity.pdbx_description
1 polymer ?
#
loop_
_entity_poly.entity_id
_entity_poly.type
_entity_poly.pdbx_seq_one_letter_code
_entity_poly.pdbx_strand_id
1 'polypeptide(L)'
;MGQKTEHSNLIRENLKERGITQTWLAKELGMSFSITNAYVCNCKQPNLATIFKVADLLGVSPQRISEIGVYENNNIDILSAISKTIEVNMNNLYTNKNI
;
A
#
# COMPACT_ATOMS: atom_id res chain seq x y z
N MET A 1 -17.37 9.95 22.25
CA MET A 1 -17.63 9.50 20.86
C MET A 1 -16.40 8.73 20.44
N GLY A 2 -16.53 7.40 20.33
CA GLY A 2 -15.40 6.50 20.17
C GLY A 2 -14.66 6.75 18.86
N GLN A 3 -13.34 6.83 18.94
CA GLN A 3 -12.48 6.78 17.77
C GLN A 3 -12.67 5.39 17.15
N LYS A 4 -13.52 5.30 16.13
CA LYS A 4 -13.68 4.10 15.33
C LYS A 4 -12.41 4.01 14.50
N THR A 5 -11.48 3.16 14.91
CA THR A 5 -10.27 2.85 14.13
C THR A 5 -10.71 2.05 12.90
N GLU A 6 -11.35 2.75 11.97
CA GLU A 6 -11.68 2.24 10.65
C GLU A 6 -10.35 1.94 9.97
N HIS A 7 -10.13 0.69 9.60
CA HIS A 7 -9.07 0.30 8.69
C HIS A 7 -9.31 1.11 7.40
N SER A 8 -8.58 2.22 7.25
CA SER A 8 -8.97 3.25 6.31
C SER A 8 -8.43 2.91 4.93
N ASN A 9 -9.34 2.60 4.01
CA ASN A 9 -8.95 2.26 2.66
C ASN A 9 -8.39 3.52 1.98
N LEU A 10 -7.12 3.48 1.59
CA LEU A 10 -6.42 4.66 1.06
C LEU A 10 -7.07 5.22 -0.21
N ILE A 11 -7.71 4.38 -1.04
CA ILE A 11 -8.53 4.86 -2.16
C ILE A 11 -9.71 5.70 -1.66
N ARG A 12 -10.41 5.26 -0.59
CA ARG A 12 -11.54 5.99 -0.02
C ARG A 12 -11.10 7.36 0.50
N GLU A 13 -9.95 7.45 1.14
CA GLU A 13 -9.41 8.70 1.65
C GLU A 13 -9.00 9.65 0.52
N ASN A 14 -8.25 9.16 -0.47
CA ASN A 14 -7.84 9.97 -1.62
C ASN A 14 -9.04 10.48 -2.42
N LEU A 15 -10.11 9.68 -2.54
CA LEU A 15 -11.36 10.11 -3.17
C LEU A 15 -12.05 11.23 -2.37
N LYS A 16 -12.11 11.10 -1.03
CA LYS A 16 -12.71 12.13 -0.15
C LYS A 16 -11.90 13.43 -0.14
N GLU A 17 -10.58 13.33 -0.03
CA GLU A 17 -9.67 14.49 -0.01
C GLU A 17 -9.78 15.32 -1.29
N ARG A 18 -10.01 14.65 -2.42
CA ARG A 18 -10.13 15.28 -3.74
C ARG A 18 -11.56 15.61 -4.14
N GLY A 19 -12.56 15.23 -3.35
CA GLY A 19 -13.99 15.39 -3.70
C GLY A 19 -14.43 14.59 -4.92
N ILE A 20 -13.73 13.51 -5.26
CA ILE A 20 -13.99 12.69 -6.44
C ILE A 20 -15.00 11.59 -6.09
N THR A 21 -16.01 11.41 -6.94
CA THR A 21 -17.03 10.38 -6.73
C THR A 21 -16.52 9.00 -7.19
N GLN A 22 -16.98 7.94 -6.53
CA GLN A 22 -16.66 6.56 -6.93
C GLN A 22 -17.17 6.25 -8.35
N THR A 23 -18.29 6.85 -8.75
CA THR A 23 -18.85 6.73 -10.09
C THR A 23 -17.92 7.32 -11.15
N TRP A 24 -17.22 8.42 -10.83
CA TRP A 24 -16.20 8.98 -11.71
C TRP A 24 -15.02 8.03 -11.86
N LEU A 25 -14.50 7.49 -10.75
CA LEU A 25 -13.40 6.52 -10.80
C LEU A 25 -13.77 5.26 -11.59
N ALA A 26 -15.00 4.76 -11.45
CA ALA A 26 -15.50 3.62 -12.21
C ALA A 26 -15.52 3.91 -13.72
N LYS A 27 -15.96 5.12 -14.10
CA LYS A 27 -15.99 5.57 -15.49
C LYS A 27 -14.60 5.67 -16.09
N GLU A 28 -13.65 6.29 -15.38
CA GLU A 28 -12.26 6.44 -15.85
C GLU A 28 -11.51 5.11 -15.94
N LEU A 29 -11.79 4.16 -15.04
CA LEU A 29 -11.23 2.82 -15.11
C LEU A 29 -11.91 1.93 -16.17
N GLY A 30 -13.03 2.37 -16.74
CA GLY A 30 -13.85 1.54 -17.63
C GLY A 30 -14.42 0.30 -16.94
N MET A 31 -14.67 0.38 -15.63
CA MET A 31 -15.14 -0.72 -14.78
C MET A 31 -16.55 -0.45 -14.26
N SER A 32 -17.24 -1.51 -13.82
CA SER A 32 -18.54 -1.35 -13.18
C SER A 32 -18.40 -0.74 -11.78
N PHE A 33 -19.41 0.02 -11.37
CA PHE A 33 -19.47 0.62 -10.04
C PHE A 33 -19.26 -0.39 -8.92
N SER A 34 -19.84 -1.59 -9.04
CA SER A 34 -19.69 -2.66 -8.05
C SER A 34 -18.24 -3.15 -7.91
N ILE A 35 -17.47 -3.20 -9.00
CA ILE A 35 -16.05 -3.58 -8.97
C ILE A 35 -15.25 -2.48 -8.27
N THR A 36 -15.46 -1.22 -8.65
CA THR A 36 -14.80 -0.07 -8.03
C THR A 36 -15.13 0.02 -6.54
N ASN A 37 -16.39 -0.19 -6.16
CA ASN A 37 -16.83 -0.22 -4.76
C ASN A 37 -16.16 -1.38 -3.99
N ALA A 38 -15.97 -2.55 -4.61
CA ALA A 38 -15.25 -3.66 -3.98
C ALA A 38 -13.79 -3.30 -3.67
N TYR A 39 -13.14 -2.49 -4.52
CA TYR A 39 -11.80 -1.95 -4.22
C TYR A 39 -11.83 -0.89 -3.11
N VAL A 40 -12.81 0.02 -3.16
CA VAL A 40 -12.95 1.08 -2.15
C VAL A 40 -13.29 0.53 -0.76
N CYS A 41 -13.98 -0.61 -0.69
CA CYS A 41 -14.36 -1.29 0.55
C CYS A 41 -13.36 -2.38 0.99
N ASN A 42 -12.21 -2.53 0.31
CA ASN A 42 -11.23 -3.60 0.53
C ASN A 42 -11.83 -5.03 0.46
N CYS A 43 -12.98 -5.20 -0.19
CA CYS A 43 -13.58 -6.52 -0.40
C CYS A 43 -12.85 -7.32 -1.49
N LYS A 44 -12.13 -6.62 -2.37
CA LYS A 44 -11.34 -7.21 -3.45
C LYS A 44 -10.06 -6.41 -3.64
N GLN A 45 -8.95 -7.08 -3.91
CA GLN A 45 -7.73 -6.38 -4.32
C GLN A 45 -7.76 -6.04 -5.81
N PRO A 46 -7.42 -4.80 -6.19
CA PRO A 46 -7.15 -4.44 -7.57
C PRO A 46 -5.87 -5.14 -8.05
N ASN A 47 -5.81 -5.47 -9.33
CA ASN A 47 -4.58 -5.99 -9.92
C ASN A 47 -3.54 -4.86 -10.03
N LEU A 48 -2.27 -5.23 -10.22
CA LEU A 48 -1.18 -4.26 -10.31
C LEU A 48 -1.42 -3.19 -11.38
N ALA A 49 -1.92 -3.58 -12.56
CA ALA A 49 -2.23 -2.64 -13.64
C ALA A 49 -3.32 -1.63 -13.25
N THR A 50 -4.33 -2.05 -12.51
CA THR A 50 -5.39 -1.20 -11.97
C THR A 50 -4.82 -0.27 -10.90
N ILE A 51 -3.91 -0.73 -10.04
CA ILE A 51 -3.24 0.12 -9.05
C ILE A 51 -2.48 1.25 -9.74
N PHE A 52 -1.70 0.95 -10.78
CA PHE A 52 -0.99 1.98 -11.55
C PHE A 52 -1.95 2.96 -12.22
N LYS A 53 -3.02 2.48 -12.85
CA LYS A 53 -4.04 3.37 -13.46
C LYS A 53 -4.72 4.27 -12.43
N VAL A 54 -5.08 3.74 -11.27
CA VAL A 54 -5.69 4.52 -10.18
C VAL A 54 -4.68 5.53 -9.63
N ALA A 55 -3.41 5.15 -9.49
CA ALA A 55 -2.33 6.00 -9.05
C ALA A 55 -2.10 7.18 -10.02
N ASP A 56 -2.10 6.91 -11.33
CA ASP A 56 -1.99 7.93 -12.37
C ASP A 56 -3.21 8.88 -12.36
N LEU A 57 -4.42 8.33 -12.28
CA LEU A 57 -5.66 9.11 -12.23
C LEU A 57 -5.77 9.98 -10.98
N LEU A 58 -5.29 9.49 -9.85
CA LEU A 58 -5.31 10.21 -8.58
C LEU A 58 -4.03 11.03 -8.37
N GLY A 59 -3.00 10.93 -9.23
CA GLY A 59 -1.72 11.62 -9.07
C GLY A 59 -1.01 11.30 -7.76
N VAL A 60 -1.10 10.06 -7.29
CA VAL A 60 -0.46 9.56 -6.06
C VAL A 60 0.55 8.48 -6.43
N SER A 61 1.59 8.30 -5.63
CA SER A 61 2.55 7.22 -5.87
C SER A 61 1.87 5.85 -5.78
N PRO A 62 2.13 4.90 -6.71
CA PRO A 62 1.55 3.56 -6.68
C PRO A 62 1.81 2.82 -5.36
N GLN A 63 2.97 3.08 -4.73
CA GLN A 63 3.33 2.54 -3.42
C GLN A 63 2.31 2.92 -2.34
N ARG A 64 1.77 4.15 -2.38
CA ARG A 64 0.76 4.64 -1.44
C ARG A 64 -0.61 4.02 -1.66
N ILE A 65 -0.87 3.43 -2.84
CA ILE A 65 -2.12 2.73 -3.14
C ILE A 65 -1.97 1.21 -2.93
N SER A 66 -0.77 0.65 -3.13
CA SER A 66 -0.48 -0.77 -2.89
C SER A 66 -0.58 -1.19 -1.42
N GLU A 67 -0.63 -0.26 -0.46
CA GLU A 67 -0.88 -0.61 0.95
C GLU A 67 -2.32 -1.12 1.21
N ILE A 68 -3.17 -1.17 0.17
CA ILE A 68 -4.57 -1.65 0.19
C ILE A 68 -4.69 -3.18 0.40
N GLY A 69 -3.77 -3.77 1.16
CA GLY A 69 -3.76 -5.16 1.58
C GLY A 69 -2.49 -5.92 1.21
N VAL A 70 -1.39 -5.23 0.93
CA VAL A 70 -0.10 -5.85 0.63
C VAL A 70 0.91 -5.59 1.75
N TYR A 71 0.61 -6.07 2.96
CA TYR A 71 1.61 -6.28 4.02
C TYR A 71 1.45 -7.64 4.72
N GLU A 72 0.98 -8.64 4.00
CA GLU A 72 1.33 -10.02 4.29
C GLU A 72 1.66 -10.64 2.95
N ASN A 73 2.91 -10.54 2.49
CA ASN A 73 3.57 -11.54 1.65
C ASN A 73 4.95 -11.01 1.18
N ASN A 74 5.95 -11.32 2.02
CA ASN A 74 7.28 -11.82 1.60
C ASN A 74 8.27 -10.88 0.92
N ASN A 75 8.57 -9.70 1.49
CA ASN A 75 9.90 -9.12 1.27
C ASN A 75 10.40 -8.15 2.35
N ILE A 76 9.54 -7.57 3.19
CA ILE A 76 10.01 -6.62 4.21
C ILE A 76 10.72 -7.35 5.36
N ASP A 77 10.21 -8.51 5.81
CA ASP A 77 10.83 -9.26 6.92
C ASP A 77 12.17 -9.90 6.54
N ILE A 78 12.30 -10.39 5.29
CA ILE A 78 13.55 -10.98 4.79
C ILE A 78 14.61 -9.89 4.58
N LEU A 79 14.26 -8.74 3.99
CA LEU A 79 15.19 -7.62 3.85
C LEU A 79 15.58 -7.01 5.20
N SER A 80 14.62 -6.89 6.13
CA SER A 80 14.86 -6.46 7.51
C SER A 80 15.79 -7.42 8.27
N ALA A 81 15.58 -8.74 8.13
CA ALA A 81 16.42 -9.75 8.74
C ALA A 81 17.83 -9.77 8.12
N ILE A 82 17.96 -9.69 6.79
CA ILE A 82 19.25 -9.63 6.10
C ILE A 82 20.04 -8.38 6.51
N SER A 83 19.39 -7.20 6.56
CA SER A 83 20.04 -5.97 7.03
C SER A 83 20.54 -6.09 8.47
N LYS A 84 19.71 -6.63 9.38
CA LYS A 84 20.13 -6.88 10.78
C LYS A 84 21.30 -7.87 10.86
N THR A 85 21.29 -8.94 10.07
CA THR A 85 22.38 -9.92 10.06
C THR A 85 23.68 -9.33 9.52
N ILE A 86 23.62 -8.49 8.48
CA ILE A 86 24.81 -7.79 7.95
C ILE A 86 25.38 -6.82 8.99
N GLU A 87 24.55 -6.04 9.67
CA GLU A 87 24.99 -5.11 10.73
C GLU A 87 25.67 -5.84 11.90
N VAL A 88 25.10 -6.95 12.37
CA VAL A 88 25.70 -7.77 13.45
C VAL A 88 27.06 -8.34 13.01
N ASN A 89 27.17 -8.80 11.76
CA ASN A 89 28.41 -9.38 11.25
C ASN A 89 29.51 -8.31 11.08
N MET A 90 29.15 -7.11 10.65
CA MET A 90 30.07 -5.97 10.57
C MET A 90 30.58 -5.57 11.96
N ASN A 91 29.69 -5.49 12.95
CA ASN A 91 30.07 -5.14 14.33
C ASN A 91 31.01 -6.17 14.97
N ASN A 92 30.80 -7.47 14.73
CA ASN A 92 31.68 -8.54 15.23
C ASN A 92 33.08 -8.55 14.60
N LEU A 93 33.25 -7.97 13.40
CA LEU A 93 34.56 -7.80 12.77
C LEU A 93 35.36 -6.63 13.36
N TYR A 94 34.70 -5.61 13.89
CA TYR A 94 35.36 -4.46 14.51
C TYR A 94 35.78 -4.71 15.97
N THR A 95 35.04 -5.54 16.72
CA THR A 95 35.42 -5.95 18.09
C THR A 95 36.58 -6.95 18.12
N ASN A 96 36.72 -7.81 17.11
CA ASN A 96 37.85 -8.76 17.02
C ASN A 96 39.17 -8.14 16.53
N LYS A 97 39.18 -6.86 16.14
CA LYS A 97 40.37 -6.13 15.66
C LYS A 97 40.98 -5.21 16.72
N ASN A 98 40.46 -5.23 17.95
CA ASN A 98 40.87 -4.38 19.09
C ASN A 98 41.31 -5.21 20.33
N ILE A 99 41.84 -6.42 20.13
CA ILE A 99 42.58 -7.18 21.15
C ILE A 99 44.05 -7.24 20.73
#